data_AF-A0A0D4CN12-F1
#
_entry.id   AF-A0A0D4CN12-F1
#
_cell.length_a   1.000
_cell.length_b   1.000
_cell.length_c   1.000
_cell.angle_alpha   90.00
_cell.angle_beta   90.00
_cell.angle_gamma   90.00
#
_symmetry.space_group_name_H-M   'P 1'
#
loop_
_entity.id
_entity.type
_entity.pdbx_description
1 polymer ?
#
loop_
_entity_poly.entity_id
_entity_poly.type
_entity_poly.pdbx_seq_one_letter_code
_entity_poly.pdbx_strand_id
1 'polypeptide(L)'
;MKAYQADLATKQANVESAKTALADAQAKLNDAKTITAQKQAVLADAQVKLNAAKNAVAKAQAQLKADQAQLDTLNAHLIALQNAPQALADAQKALADAQAQLAADTTALNDAQAKLTDAQTAYDQAKSDYDQAKAAQDQADADLKTAKDEQTALLQKEALAKQVAEQQAQLAAQAKAQAQARANGYQIANGQVVDANGNPVAGWTVKNGQAFDPEGHAVSLETMPMTREAYKAQQKGQTSAKTLPQTGDNAGEAAALAGLGLIAAVAGALGLRKRED
;
A
#
# COMPACT_ATOMS: atom_id res chain seq x y z
N MET A 1 -61.52 56.95 155.06
CA MET A 1 -60.74 55.69 155.08
C MET A 1 -61.34 54.57 154.23
N LYS A 2 -62.64 54.20 154.36
CA LYS A 2 -63.25 53.11 153.54
C LYS A 2 -63.21 53.32 152.01
N ALA A 3 -63.52 54.52 151.50
CA ALA A 3 -63.53 54.81 150.06
C ALA A 3 -62.12 54.72 149.42
N TYR A 4 -61.09 55.10 150.16
CA TYR A 4 -59.69 55.01 149.74
C TYR A 4 -59.20 53.56 149.63
N GLN A 5 -59.61 52.70 150.57
CA GLN A 5 -59.30 51.26 150.51
C GLN A 5 -60.00 50.57 149.32
N ALA A 6 -61.23 50.98 148.98
CA ALA A 6 -61.94 50.46 147.81
C ALA A 6 -61.29 50.89 146.49
N ASP A 7 -60.90 52.18 146.34
CA ASP A 7 -60.16 52.69 145.17
C ASP A 7 -58.82 51.97 144.98
N LEU A 8 -58.08 51.75 146.08
CA LEU A 8 -56.81 51.02 146.06
C LEU A 8 -57.01 49.56 145.60
N ALA A 9 -58.06 48.89 146.08
CA ALA A 9 -58.38 47.52 145.67
C ALA A 9 -58.75 47.42 144.19
N THR A 10 -59.55 48.38 143.67
CA THR A 10 -59.88 48.46 142.23
C THR A 10 -58.65 48.73 141.37
N LYS A 11 -57.77 49.64 141.78
CA LYS A 11 -56.51 49.92 141.06
C LYS A 11 -55.58 48.70 141.05
N GLN A 12 -55.51 47.96 142.17
CA GLN A 12 -54.75 46.72 142.25
C GLN A 12 -55.28 45.65 141.28
N ALA A 13 -56.60 45.47 141.22
CA ALA A 13 -57.25 44.54 140.29
C ALA A 13 -57.02 44.93 138.82
N ASN A 14 -57.08 46.23 138.50
CA ASN A 14 -56.82 46.73 137.16
C ASN A 14 -55.34 46.54 136.76
N VAL A 15 -54.39 46.73 137.68
CA VAL A 15 -52.97 46.46 137.43
C VAL A 15 -52.74 44.98 137.15
N GLU A 16 -53.37 44.08 137.92
CA GLU A 16 -53.24 42.64 137.65
C GLU A 16 -53.89 42.22 136.32
N SER A 17 -55.07 42.76 136.00
CA SER A 17 -55.71 42.54 134.69
C SER A 17 -54.82 43.02 133.53
N ALA A 18 -54.20 44.19 133.67
CA ALA A 18 -53.29 44.73 132.67
C ALA A 18 -52.02 43.87 132.51
N LYS A 19 -51.48 43.32 133.60
CA LYS A 19 -50.34 42.38 133.54
C LYS A 19 -50.71 41.09 132.80
N THR A 20 -51.88 40.52 133.08
CA THR A 20 -52.38 39.35 132.35
C THR A 20 -52.56 39.65 130.86
N ALA A 21 -53.19 40.78 130.51
CA ALA A 21 -53.37 41.17 129.11
C ALA A 21 -52.03 41.39 128.38
N LEU A 22 -51.04 41.98 129.05
CA LEU A 22 -49.69 42.14 128.51
C LEU A 22 -49.01 40.78 128.28
N ALA A 23 -49.12 39.85 129.23
CA ALA A 23 -48.57 38.50 129.09
C ALA A 23 -49.21 37.75 127.90
N ASP A 24 -50.54 37.84 127.74
CA ASP A 24 -51.27 37.25 126.61
C ASP A 24 -50.87 37.88 125.28
N ALA A 25 -50.72 39.21 125.23
CA ALA A 25 -50.26 39.91 124.04
C ALA A 25 -48.82 39.50 123.67
N GLN A 26 -47.95 39.33 124.66
CA GLN A 26 -46.58 38.88 124.46
C GLN A 26 -46.52 37.45 123.93
N ALA A 27 -47.37 36.55 124.45
CA ALA A 27 -47.51 35.19 123.95
C ALA A 27 -47.97 35.18 122.48
N LYS A 28 -49.03 35.91 122.15
CA LYS A 28 -49.53 36.06 120.77
C LYS A 28 -48.49 36.63 119.81
N LEU A 29 -47.69 37.60 120.26
CA LEU A 29 -46.59 38.15 119.47
C LEU A 29 -45.50 37.10 119.20
N ASN A 30 -45.15 36.29 120.20
CA ASN A 30 -44.17 35.22 120.04
C ASN A 30 -44.66 34.12 119.09
N ASP A 31 -45.94 33.75 119.17
CA ASP A 31 -46.57 32.81 118.24
C ASP A 31 -46.55 33.36 116.81
N ALA A 32 -46.93 34.64 116.63
CA ALA A 32 -46.90 35.29 115.32
C ALA A 32 -45.48 35.33 114.72
N LYS A 33 -44.45 35.59 115.54
CA LYS A 33 -43.03 35.53 115.13
C LYS A 33 -42.65 34.12 114.67
N THR A 34 -43.06 33.10 115.42
CA THR A 34 -42.79 31.69 115.09
C THR A 34 -43.45 31.30 113.77
N ILE A 35 -44.73 31.63 113.58
CA ILE A 35 -45.47 31.39 112.34
C ILE A 35 -44.82 32.11 111.16
N THR A 36 -44.38 33.37 111.35
CA THR A 36 -43.71 34.14 110.31
C THR A 36 -42.40 33.47 109.87
N ALA A 37 -41.59 33.02 110.82
CA ALA A 37 -40.35 32.29 110.53
C ALA A 37 -40.62 30.98 109.77
N GLN A 38 -41.64 30.22 110.16
CA GLN A 38 -42.05 29.01 109.45
C GLN A 38 -42.49 29.31 108.01
N LYS A 39 -43.30 30.36 107.80
CA LYS A 39 -43.73 30.77 106.45
C LYS A 39 -42.57 31.23 105.58
N GLN A 40 -41.57 31.91 106.14
CA GLN A 40 -40.35 32.29 105.43
C GLN A 40 -39.54 31.07 105.00
N ALA A 41 -39.42 30.04 105.87
CA ALA A 41 -38.76 28.79 105.53
C ALA A 41 -39.49 28.04 104.39
N VAL A 42 -40.82 27.95 104.46
CA VAL A 42 -41.64 27.34 103.38
C VAL A 42 -41.50 28.09 102.06
N LEU A 43 -41.47 29.43 102.10
CA LEU A 43 -41.26 30.25 100.91
C LEU A 43 -39.87 30.01 100.30
N ALA A 44 -38.83 29.92 101.12
CA ALA A 44 -37.47 29.63 100.66
C ALA A 44 -37.39 28.26 99.96
N ASP A 45 -37.99 27.22 100.56
CA ASP A 45 -38.07 25.88 99.96
C ASP A 45 -38.86 25.89 98.64
N ALA A 46 -40.00 26.59 98.59
CA ALA A 46 -40.77 26.76 97.35
C ALA A 46 -39.95 27.45 96.25
N GLN A 47 -39.13 28.44 96.59
CA GLN A 47 -38.26 29.13 95.64
C GLN A 47 -37.16 28.21 95.08
N VAL A 48 -36.58 27.35 95.93
CA VAL A 48 -35.61 26.32 95.50
C VAL A 48 -36.27 25.34 94.53
N LYS A 49 -37.45 24.82 94.87
CA LYS A 49 -38.22 23.90 94.01
C LYS A 49 -38.60 24.53 92.68
N LEU A 50 -39.02 25.80 92.68
CA LEU A 50 -39.32 26.54 91.45
C LEU A 50 -38.09 26.68 90.55
N ASN A 51 -36.92 26.99 91.12
CA ASN A 51 -35.68 27.10 90.35
C ASN A 51 -35.25 25.74 89.78
N ALA A 52 -35.39 24.66 90.55
CA ALA A 52 -35.13 23.30 90.06
C ALA A 52 -36.07 22.93 88.90
N ALA A 53 -37.37 23.24 89.00
CA ALA A 53 -38.34 23.00 87.94
C ALA A 53 -38.03 23.81 86.67
N LYS A 54 -37.65 25.09 86.80
CA LYS A 54 -37.20 25.92 85.66
C LYS A 54 -35.99 25.31 84.94
N ASN A 55 -35.02 24.82 85.70
CA ASN A 55 -33.83 24.17 85.14
C ASN A 55 -34.19 22.85 84.43
N ALA A 56 -35.12 22.06 84.98
CA ALA A 56 -35.60 20.83 84.36
C ALA A 56 -36.31 21.12 83.02
N VAL A 57 -37.16 22.15 82.97
CA VAL A 57 -37.83 22.59 81.72
C VAL A 57 -36.81 23.03 80.69
N ALA A 58 -35.81 23.83 81.07
CA ALA A 58 -34.76 24.27 80.15
C ALA A 58 -33.97 23.10 79.56
N LYS A 59 -33.65 22.08 80.37
CA LYS A 59 -33.00 20.84 79.90
C LYS A 59 -33.89 20.06 78.94
N ALA A 60 -35.18 19.91 79.25
CA ALA A 60 -36.13 19.22 78.38
C ALA A 60 -36.29 19.93 77.03
N GLN A 61 -36.32 21.27 77.01
CA GLN A 61 -36.36 22.07 75.79
C GLN A 61 -35.10 21.90 74.95
N ALA A 62 -33.93 21.87 75.58
CA ALA A 62 -32.67 21.62 74.88
C ALA A 62 -32.64 20.21 74.28
N GLN A 63 -33.11 19.20 75.01
CA GLN A 63 -33.20 17.82 74.53
C GLN A 63 -34.16 17.70 73.36
N LEU A 64 -35.36 18.30 73.44
CA LEU A 64 -36.32 18.30 72.35
C LEU A 64 -35.73 18.89 71.06
N LYS A 65 -34.94 19.96 71.17
CA LYS A 65 -34.25 20.55 70.01
C LYS A 65 -33.20 19.61 69.41
N ALA A 66 -32.46 18.88 70.26
CA ALA A 66 -31.50 17.88 69.81
C ALA A 66 -32.20 16.70 69.10
N ASP A 67 -33.29 16.21 69.67
CA ASP A 67 -34.09 15.11 69.11
C ASP A 67 -34.70 15.50 67.75
N GLN A 68 -35.17 16.74 67.60
CA GLN A 68 -35.68 17.25 66.32
C GLN A 68 -34.59 17.26 65.24
N ALA A 69 -33.37 17.71 65.57
CA ALA A 69 -32.26 17.70 64.61
C ALA A 69 -31.85 16.28 64.22
N GLN A 70 -31.90 15.33 65.16
CA GLN A 70 -31.65 13.93 64.88
C GLN A 70 -32.73 13.33 63.98
N LEU A 71 -34.00 13.69 64.19
CA LEU A 71 -35.11 13.27 63.34
C LEU A 71 -34.95 13.77 61.90
N ASP A 72 -34.55 15.03 61.72
CA ASP A 72 -34.31 15.59 60.38
C ASP A 72 -33.19 14.84 59.65
N THR A 73 -32.11 14.48 60.36
CA THR A 73 -31.00 13.67 59.83
C THR A 73 -31.47 12.27 59.43
N LEU A 74 -32.28 11.63 60.26
CA LEU A 74 -32.82 10.29 59.98
C LEU A 74 -33.78 10.32 58.77
N ASN A 75 -34.58 11.36 58.62
CA ASN A 75 -35.44 11.53 57.44
C ASN A 75 -34.62 11.68 56.16
N ALA A 76 -33.52 12.44 56.18
CA ALA A 76 -32.63 12.54 55.03
C ALA A 76 -32.01 11.18 54.65
N HIS A 77 -31.57 10.39 55.64
CA HIS A 77 -31.07 9.03 55.41
C HIS A 77 -32.14 8.09 54.87
N LEU A 78 -33.38 8.19 55.34
CA LEU A 78 -34.49 7.39 54.84
C LEU A 78 -34.75 7.67 53.36
N ILE A 79 -34.77 8.94 52.95
CA ILE A 79 -34.94 9.32 51.54
C ILE A 79 -33.80 8.76 50.69
N ALA A 80 -32.55 8.87 51.16
CA ALA A 80 -31.40 8.31 50.46
C ALA A 80 -31.53 6.78 50.29
N LEU A 81 -31.97 6.08 51.33
CA LEU A 81 -32.18 4.63 51.28
C LEU A 81 -33.33 4.24 50.35
N GLN A 82 -34.42 5.02 50.31
CA GLN A 82 -35.54 4.81 49.39
C GLN A 82 -35.14 4.96 47.92
N ASN A 83 -34.15 5.82 47.62
CA ASN A 83 -33.63 6.03 46.28
C ASN A 83 -32.54 5.01 45.86
N ALA A 84 -31.92 4.32 46.83
CA ALA A 84 -30.84 3.36 46.56
C ALA A 84 -31.24 2.19 45.62
N PRO A 85 -32.45 1.61 45.69
CA PRO A 85 -32.88 0.56 44.76
C PRO A 85 -32.93 1.02 43.30
N GLN A 86 -33.38 2.24 43.03
CA GLN A 86 -33.41 2.78 41.67
C GLN A 86 -31.99 2.98 41.14
N ALA A 87 -31.11 3.57 41.95
CA ALA A 87 -29.70 3.73 41.58
C ALA A 87 -29.02 2.37 41.29
N LEU A 88 -29.36 1.34 42.07
CA LEU A 88 -28.88 -0.02 41.82
C LEU A 88 -29.43 -0.60 40.52
N ALA A 89 -30.73 -0.43 40.24
CA ALA A 89 -31.35 -0.89 39.00
C ALA A 89 -30.74 -0.21 37.77
N ASP A 90 -30.49 1.10 37.84
CA ASP A 90 -29.85 1.86 36.76
C ASP A 90 -28.41 1.36 36.52
N ALA A 91 -27.66 1.10 37.60
CA ALA A 91 -26.31 0.55 37.50
C ALA A 91 -26.29 -0.87 36.91
N GLN A 92 -27.24 -1.73 37.29
CA GLN A 92 -27.39 -3.08 36.72
C GLN A 92 -27.75 -3.03 35.23
N LYS A 93 -28.63 -2.10 34.84
CA LYS A 93 -28.97 -1.90 33.42
C LYS A 93 -27.75 -1.43 32.63
N ALA A 94 -27.02 -0.43 33.14
CA ALA A 94 -25.80 0.06 32.49
C ALA A 94 -24.75 -1.06 32.32
N LEU A 95 -24.62 -1.93 33.32
CA LEU A 95 -23.74 -3.10 33.22
C LEU A 95 -24.19 -4.08 32.14
N ALA A 96 -25.48 -4.40 32.06
CA ALA A 96 -26.02 -5.30 31.04
C ALA A 96 -25.85 -4.73 29.62
N ASP A 97 -26.11 -3.43 29.45
CA ASP A 97 -25.91 -2.74 28.17
C ASP A 97 -24.42 -2.80 27.75
N ALA A 98 -23.49 -2.56 28.69
CA ALA A 98 -22.05 -2.64 28.42
C ALA A 98 -21.59 -4.06 28.06
N GLN A 99 -22.14 -5.10 28.70
CA GLN A 99 -21.85 -6.49 28.38
C GLN A 99 -22.35 -6.87 26.98
N ALA A 100 -23.54 -6.41 26.60
CA ALA A 100 -24.09 -6.63 25.26
C ALA A 100 -23.23 -5.96 24.18
N GLN A 101 -22.77 -4.72 24.44
CA GLN A 101 -21.88 -4.00 23.52
C GLN A 101 -20.55 -4.74 23.35
N LEU A 102 -19.94 -5.21 24.45
CA LEU A 102 -18.68 -5.97 24.39
C LEU A 102 -18.82 -7.25 23.55
N ALA A 103 -19.95 -7.95 23.68
CA ALA A 103 -20.22 -9.14 22.88
C ALA A 103 -20.33 -8.80 21.38
N ALA A 104 -21.06 -7.74 21.04
CA ALA A 104 -21.20 -7.27 19.66
C ALA A 104 -19.84 -6.85 19.05
N ASP A 105 -19.03 -6.11 19.80
CA ASP A 105 -17.69 -5.68 19.37
C ASP A 105 -16.76 -6.88 19.15
N THR A 106 -16.86 -7.90 20.01
CA THR A 106 -16.08 -9.14 19.87
C THR A 106 -16.46 -9.88 18.58
N THR A 107 -17.75 -9.99 18.27
CA THR A 107 -18.20 -10.59 17.00
C THR A 107 -17.70 -9.79 15.80
N ALA A 108 -17.85 -8.46 15.83
CA ALA A 108 -17.39 -7.59 14.75
C ALA A 108 -15.87 -7.70 14.51
N LEU A 109 -15.08 -7.81 15.59
CA LEU A 109 -13.63 -8.03 15.49
C LEU A 109 -13.29 -9.36 14.82
N ASN A 110 -13.97 -10.45 15.21
CA ASN A 110 -13.75 -11.76 14.60
C ASN A 110 -14.11 -11.77 13.11
N ASP A 111 -15.23 -11.13 12.74
CA ASP A 111 -15.63 -10.99 11.34
C ASP A 111 -14.63 -10.17 10.53
N ALA A 112 -14.10 -9.09 11.11
CA ALA A 112 -13.05 -8.29 10.48
C ALA A 112 -11.75 -9.09 10.29
N GLN A 113 -11.38 -9.92 11.28
CA GLN A 113 -10.21 -10.79 11.20
C GLN A 113 -10.37 -11.85 10.10
N ALA A 114 -11.56 -12.44 9.96
CA ALA A 114 -11.86 -13.39 8.88
C ALA A 114 -11.75 -12.72 7.50
N LYS A 115 -12.36 -11.54 7.32
CA LYS A 115 -12.26 -10.76 6.07
C LYS A 115 -10.82 -10.38 5.72
N LEU A 116 -10.00 -10.07 6.72
CA LEU A 116 -8.58 -9.80 6.51
C LEU A 116 -7.85 -11.03 5.96
N THR A 117 -8.09 -12.20 6.55
CA THR A 117 -7.52 -13.48 6.05
C THR A 117 -7.96 -13.79 4.63
N ASP A 118 -9.25 -13.59 4.31
CA ASP A 118 -9.77 -13.80 2.96
C ASP A 118 -9.13 -12.84 1.96
N ALA A 119 -8.99 -11.57 2.32
CA ALA A 119 -8.34 -10.55 1.49
C ALA A 119 -6.86 -10.87 1.26
N GLN A 120 -6.16 -11.37 2.29
CA GLN A 120 -4.77 -11.81 2.18
C GLN A 120 -4.63 -12.96 1.17
N THR A 121 -5.52 -13.95 1.27
CA THR A 121 -5.55 -15.11 0.37
C THR A 121 -5.83 -14.68 -1.07
N ALA A 122 -6.81 -13.78 -1.27
CA ALA A 122 -7.13 -13.25 -2.60
C ALA A 122 -5.96 -12.45 -3.20
N TYR A 123 -5.25 -11.68 -2.37
CA TYR A 123 -4.05 -10.95 -2.79
C TYR A 123 -2.94 -11.90 -3.24
N ASP A 124 -2.66 -12.94 -2.45
CA ASP A 124 -1.61 -13.93 -2.78
C ASP A 124 -1.94 -14.66 -4.08
N GLN A 125 -3.21 -15.02 -4.29
CA GLN A 125 -3.67 -15.63 -5.55
C GLN A 125 -3.50 -14.67 -6.73
N ALA A 126 -3.97 -13.42 -6.60
CA ALA A 126 -3.84 -12.42 -7.65
C ALA A 126 -2.36 -12.15 -8.00
N LYS A 127 -1.48 -12.18 -7.01
CA LYS A 127 -0.04 -12.05 -7.23
C LYS A 127 0.52 -13.25 -8.00
N SER A 128 0.12 -14.47 -7.65
CA SER A 128 0.51 -15.67 -8.39
C SER A 128 0.04 -15.63 -9.85
N ASP A 129 -1.20 -15.22 -10.08
CA ASP A 129 -1.78 -15.11 -11.43
C ASP A 129 -1.03 -14.05 -12.25
N TYR A 130 -0.66 -12.92 -11.64
CA TYR A 130 0.16 -11.89 -12.27
C TYR A 130 1.55 -12.43 -12.66
N ASP A 131 2.22 -13.13 -11.75
CA ASP A 131 3.56 -13.68 -12.00
C ASP A 131 3.51 -14.72 -13.16
N GLN A 132 2.45 -15.55 -13.21
CA GLN A 132 2.21 -16.48 -14.32
C GLN A 132 1.95 -15.76 -15.65
N ALA A 133 1.10 -14.73 -15.65
CA ALA A 133 0.81 -13.95 -16.84
C ALA A 133 2.07 -13.24 -17.36
N LYS A 134 2.92 -12.73 -16.47
CA LYS A 134 4.20 -12.11 -16.83
C LYS A 134 5.14 -13.12 -17.50
N ALA A 135 5.26 -14.33 -16.95
CA ALA A 135 6.07 -15.39 -17.54
C ALA A 135 5.55 -15.81 -18.93
N ALA A 136 4.22 -15.92 -19.08
CA ALA A 136 3.60 -16.24 -20.37
C ALA A 136 3.87 -15.13 -21.42
N GLN A 137 3.83 -13.86 -21.01
CA GLN A 137 4.20 -12.74 -21.87
C GLN A 137 5.66 -12.83 -22.32
N ASP A 138 6.60 -13.07 -21.40
CA ASP A 138 8.02 -13.18 -21.73
C ASP A 138 8.29 -14.34 -22.70
N GLN A 139 7.58 -15.46 -22.54
CA GLN A 139 7.65 -16.58 -23.46
C GLN A 139 7.10 -16.20 -24.85
N ALA A 140 5.95 -15.53 -24.91
CA ALA A 140 5.37 -15.09 -26.18
C ALA A 140 6.28 -14.11 -26.93
N ASP A 141 6.96 -13.22 -26.20
CA ASP A 141 7.94 -12.29 -26.79
C ASP A 141 9.17 -13.04 -27.35
N ALA A 142 9.65 -14.07 -26.64
CA ALA A 142 10.73 -14.93 -27.12
C ALA A 142 10.34 -15.74 -28.36
N ASP A 143 9.12 -16.29 -28.38
CA ASP A 143 8.58 -17.04 -29.51
C ASP A 143 8.40 -16.12 -30.74
N LEU A 144 7.88 -14.91 -30.53
CA LEU A 144 7.74 -13.90 -31.59
C LEU A 144 9.10 -13.52 -32.17
N LYS A 145 10.13 -13.36 -31.32
CA LYS A 145 11.49 -13.10 -31.79
C LYS A 145 12.00 -14.25 -32.65
N THR A 146 11.83 -15.49 -32.18
CA THR A 146 12.25 -16.69 -32.90
C THR A 146 11.56 -16.79 -34.26
N ALA A 147 10.24 -16.58 -34.31
CA ALA A 147 9.48 -16.60 -35.57
C ALA A 147 9.95 -15.52 -36.57
N LYS A 148 10.32 -14.32 -36.10
CA LYS A 148 10.90 -13.27 -36.96
C LYS A 148 12.26 -13.66 -37.51
N ASP A 149 13.11 -14.26 -36.69
CA ASP A 149 14.44 -14.73 -37.10
C ASP A 149 14.31 -15.86 -38.15
N GLU A 150 13.40 -16.81 -37.94
CA GLU A 150 13.08 -17.89 -38.89
C GLU A 150 12.50 -17.35 -40.21
N GLN A 151 11.57 -16.40 -40.15
CA GLN A 151 11.03 -15.74 -41.34
C GLN A 151 12.14 -15.08 -42.17
N THR A 152 13.06 -14.38 -41.49
CA THR A 152 14.20 -13.73 -42.14
C THR A 152 15.11 -14.76 -42.82
N ALA A 153 15.39 -15.87 -42.16
CA ALA A 153 16.20 -16.96 -42.71
C ALA A 153 15.51 -17.62 -43.93
N LEU A 154 14.19 -17.80 -43.89
CA LEU A 154 13.42 -18.34 -45.02
C LEU A 154 13.48 -17.42 -46.24
N LEU A 155 13.30 -16.10 -46.05
CA LEU A 155 13.41 -15.12 -47.14
C LEU A 155 14.80 -15.11 -47.76
N GLN A 156 15.87 -15.21 -46.95
CA GLN A 156 17.23 -15.33 -47.45
C GLN A 156 17.46 -16.61 -48.25
N LYS A 157 16.94 -17.75 -47.76
CA LYS A 157 17.03 -19.03 -48.46
C LYS A 157 16.30 -18.99 -49.81
N GLU A 158 15.11 -18.36 -49.86
CA GLU A 158 14.34 -18.20 -51.08
C GLU A 158 15.08 -17.31 -52.10
N ALA A 159 15.66 -16.19 -51.66
CA ALA A 159 16.47 -15.32 -52.51
C ALA A 159 17.69 -16.06 -53.09
N LEU A 160 18.40 -16.84 -52.26
CA LEU A 160 19.53 -17.65 -52.72
C LEU A 160 19.09 -18.75 -53.70
N ALA A 161 17.98 -19.42 -53.44
CA ALA A 161 17.43 -20.44 -54.35
C ALA A 161 17.10 -19.83 -55.72
N LYS A 162 16.52 -18.64 -55.76
CA LYS A 162 16.26 -17.90 -57.00
C LYS A 162 17.56 -17.57 -57.73
N GLN A 163 18.57 -17.06 -57.03
CA GLN A 163 19.88 -16.74 -57.62
C GLN A 163 20.58 -17.99 -58.19
N VAL A 164 20.53 -19.12 -57.47
CA VAL A 164 21.09 -20.39 -57.94
C VAL A 164 20.33 -20.88 -59.18
N ALA A 165 19.00 -20.80 -59.19
CA ALA A 165 18.19 -21.19 -60.34
C ALA A 165 18.51 -20.33 -61.59
N GLU A 166 18.64 -19.00 -61.40
CA GLU A 166 19.04 -18.07 -62.46
C GLU A 166 20.44 -18.39 -63.00
N GLN A 167 21.42 -18.65 -62.11
CA GLN A 167 22.78 -19.01 -62.51
C GLN A 167 22.83 -20.36 -63.24
N GLN A 168 22.08 -21.36 -62.78
CA GLN A 168 21.97 -22.65 -63.45
C GLN A 168 21.34 -22.52 -64.84
N ALA A 169 20.28 -21.69 -64.97
CA ALA A 169 19.66 -21.41 -66.26
C ALA A 169 20.65 -20.73 -67.23
N GLN A 170 21.44 -19.78 -66.75
CA GLN A 170 22.49 -19.12 -67.55
C GLN A 170 23.58 -20.10 -67.99
N LEU A 171 24.07 -20.95 -67.10
CA LEU A 171 25.07 -21.98 -67.43
C LEU A 171 24.51 -23.00 -68.43
N ALA A 172 23.26 -23.42 -68.26
CA ALA A 172 22.59 -24.33 -69.18
C ALA A 172 22.39 -23.69 -70.57
N ALA A 173 22.05 -22.40 -70.64
CA ALA A 173 21.94 -21.67 -71.89
C ALA A 173 23.30 -21.55 -72.60
N GLN A 174 24.36 -21.17 -71.87
CA GLN A 174 25.73 -21.13 -72.40
C GLN A 174 26.19 -22.52 -72.89
N ALA A 175 25.91 -23.59 -72.14
CA ALA A 175 26.27 -24.95 -72.54
C ALA A 175 25.55 -25.38 -73.82
N LYS A 176 24.27 -25.01 -73.99
CA LYS A 176 23.50 -25.24 -75.22
C LYS A 176 24.08 -24.46 -76.40
N ALA A 177 24.35 -23.16 -76.23
CA ALA A 177 24.97 -22.32 -77.26
C ALA A 177 26.32 -22.89 -77.71
N GLN A 178 27.15 -23.31 -76.76
CA GLN A 178 28.44 -23.94 -77.02
C GLN A 178 28.29 -25.29 -77.74
N ALA A 179 27.33 -26.13 -77.35
CA ALA A 179 27.07 -27.41 -78.00
C ALA A 179 26.57 -27.22 -79.44
N GLN A 180 25.69 -26.23 -79.68
CA GLN A 180 25.22 -25.87 -81.01
C GLN A 180 26.37 -25.39 -81.90
N ALA A 181 27.24 -24.52 -81.38
CA ALA A 181 28.37 -24.02 -82.16
C ALA A 181 29.37 -25.11 -82.53
N ARG A 182 29.62 -26.06 -81.62
CA ARG A 182 30.44 -27.26 -81.91
C ARG A 182 29.78 -28.18 -82.93
N ALA A 183 28.48 -28.43 -82.79
CA ALA A 183 27.73 -29.28 -83.72
C ALA A 183 27.73 -28.71 -85.15
N ASN A 184 27.69 -27.38 -85.29
CA ASN A 184 27.71 -26.70 -86.58
C ASN A 184 29.12 -26.36 -87.09
N GLY A 185 30.18 -26.73 -86.36
CA GLY A 185 31.57 -26.51 -86.76
C GLY A 185 31.99 -25.04 -86.84
N TYR A 186 31.43 -24.18 -85.99
CA TYR A 186 31.72 -22.74 -86.06
C TYR A 186 33.14 -22.40 -85.59
N GLN A 187 33.78 -21.46 -86.29
CA GLN A 187 35.15 -21.01 -86.02
C GLN A 187 35.24 -19.49 -86.08
N ILE A 188 36.28 -18.92 -85.49
CA ILE A 188 36.56 -17.48 -85.62
C ILE A 188 37.59 -17.29 -86.73
N ALA A 189 37.19 -16.57 -87.77
CA ALA A 189 38.06 -16.16 -88.87
C ALA A 189 37.84 -14.67 -89.18
N ASN A 190 38.91 -13.90 -89.33
CA ASN A 190 38.87 -12.46 -89.65
C ASN A 190 37.97 -11.63 -88.70
N GLY A 191 37.90 -12.00 -87.41
CA GLY A 191 37.10 -11.28 -86.41
C GLY A 191 35.59 -11.49 -86.52
N GLN A 192 35.13 -12.46 -87.30
CA GLN A 192 33.74 -12.89 -87.40
C GLN A 192 33.61 -14.38 -87.09
N VAL A 193 32.44 -14.80 -86.64
CA VAL A 193 32.11 -16.23 -86.50
C VAL A 193 31.70 -16.75 -87.87
N VAL A 194 32.37 -17.79 -88.35
CA VAL A 194 32.11 -18.45 -89.63
C VAL A 194 31.66 -19.90 -89.43
N ASP A 195 30.88 -20.44 -90.38
CA ASP A 195 30.50 -21.85 -90.42
C ASP A 195 31.66 -22.75 -90.90
N ALA A 196 31.46 -24.07 -90.91
CA ALA A 196 32.46 -25.03 -91.37
C ALA A 196 32.91 -24.83 -92.85
N ASN A 197 32.16 -24.05 -93.63
CA ASN A 197 32.45 -23.72 -95.02
C ASN A 197 33.09 -22.32 -95.17
N GLY A 198 33.29 -21.58 -94.08
CA GLY A 198 33.90 -20.25 -94.06
C GLY A 198 32.92 -19.08 -94.28
N ASN A 199 31.60 -19.31 -94.26
CA ASN A 199 30.61 -18.25 -94.41
C ASN A 199 30.26 -17.60 -93.05
N PRO A 200 30.06 -16.27 -92.98
CA PRO A 200 29.72 -15.61 -91.72
C PRO A 200 28.36 -16.06 -91.16
N VAL A 201 28.33 -16.41 -89.87
CA VAL A 201 27.10 -16.83 -89.17
C VAL A 201 26.33 -15.60 -88.69
N ALA A 202 25.12 -15.42 -89.19
CA ALA A 202 24.29 -14.27 -88.87
C ALA A 202 23.90 -14.22 -87.37
N GLY A 203 23.96 -13.03 -86.78
CA GLY A 203 23.60 -12.78 -85.37
C GLY A 203 24.69 -13.13 -84.36
N TRP A 204 25.75 -13.84 -84.77
CA TRP A 204 26.91 -14.10 -83.92
C TRP A 204 27.86 -12.91 -83.94
N THR A 205 28.43 -12.58 -82.79
CA THR A 205 29.38 -11.47 -82.64
C THR A 205 30.68 -11.94 -82.01
N VAL A 206 31.80 -11.26 -82.27
CA VAL A 206 33.07 -11.52 -81.61
C VAL A 206 33.47 -10.29 -80.82
N LYS A 207 33.65 -10.44 -79.50
CA LYS A 207 34.15 -9.36 -78.62
C LYS A 207 35.40 -9.86 -77.88
N ASN A 208 36.48 -9.09 -77.96
CA ASN A 208 37.76 -9.43 -77.32
C ASN A 208 38.27 -10.86 -77.64
N GLY A 209 38.06 -11.33 -78.87
CA GLY A 209 38.49 -12.66 -79.31
C GLY A 209 37.60 -13.82 -78.86
N GLN A 210 36.51 -13.57 -78.13
CA GLN A 210 35.52 -14.57 -77.76
C GLN A 210 34.25 -14.40 -78.60
N ALA A 211 33.69 -15.50 -79.09
CA ALA A 211 32.44 -15.48 -79.83
C ALA A 211 31.25 -15.39 -78.86
N PHE A 212 30.18 -14.73 -79.29
CA PHE A 212 28.93 -14.61 -78.58
C PHE A 212 27.80 -14.95 -79.54
N ASP A 213 26.86 -15.76 -79.09
CA ASP A 213 25.66 -16.10 -79.86
C ASP A 213 24.69 -14.89 -79.95
N PRO A 214 23.59 -14.99 -80.72
CA PRO A 214 22.60 -13.92 -80.84
C PRO A 214 21.91 -13.52 -79.52
N GLU A 215 21.91 -14.41 -78.54
CA GLU A 215 21.32 -14.19 -77.20
C GLU A 215 22.34 -13.56 -76.23
N GLY A 216 23.59 -13.36 -76.68
CA GLY A 216 24.67 -12.75 -75.91
C GLY A 216 25.41 -13.74 -74.99
N HIS A 217 25.21 -15.04 -75.15
CA HIS A 217 25.94 -16.08 -74.43
C HIS A 217 27.33 -16.27 -75.04
N ALA A 218 28.36 -16.31 -74.19
CA ALA A 218 29.74 -16.45 -74.63
C ALA A 218 30.06 -17.89 -75.01
N VAL A 219 30.75 -18.08 -76.14
CA VAL A 219 31.07 -19.36 -76.75
C VAL A 219 32.56 -19.39 -77.13
N SER A 220 33.24 -20.45 -76.71
CA SER A 220 34.64 -20.71 -77.06
C SER A 220 34.72 -21.45 -78.40
N LEU A 221 35.30 -20.81 -79.41
CA LEU A 221 35.48 -21.35 -80.75
C LEU A 221 36.97 -21.37 -81.10
N GLU A 222 37.37 -22.30 -81.98
CA GLU A 222 38.74 -22.33 -82.49
C GLU A 222 39.00 -21.12 -83.37
N THR A 223 40.11 -20.41 -83.10
CA THR A 223 40.56 -19.27 -83.89
C THR A 223 41.51 -19.76 -84.98
N MET A 224 41.15 -19.57 -86.25
CA MET A 224 42.08 -19.85 -87.34
C MET A 224 43.16 -18.77 -87.38
N PRO A 225 44.44 -19.14 -87.59
CA PRO A 225 45.52 -18.16 -87.73
C PRO A 225 45.21 -17.25 -88.93
N MET A 226 45.21 -15.95 -88.68
CA MET A 226 44.93 -14.94 -89.70
C MET A 226 45.88 -15.11 -90.89
N THR A 227 45.35 -14.99 -92.11
CA THR A 227 46.20 -14.92 -93.30
C THR A 227 47.04 -13.64 -93.26
N ARG A 228 48.25 -13.70 -93.83
CA ARG A 228 49.28 -12.63 -93.78
C ARG A 228 48.81 -11.27 -94.31
N GLU A 229 47.74 -11.26 -95.10
CA GLU A 229 47.13 -10.07 -95.68
C GLU A 229 46.03 -9.47 -94.78
N ALA A 230 45.27 -10.30 -94.06
CA ALA A 230 44.25 -9.85 -93.11
C ALA A 230 44.86 -9.23 -91.84
N TYR A 231 45.98 -9.77 -91.35
CA TYR A 231 46.71 -9.21 -90.20
C TYR A 231 47.19 -7.76 -90.48
N LYS A 232 47.50 -7.43 -91.74
CA LYS A 232 47.90 -6.07 -92.16
C LYS A 232 46.73 -5.09 -92.25
N ALA A 233 45.52 -5.58 -92.54
CA ALA A 233 44.32 -4.74 -92.60
C ALA A 233 43.83 -4.33 -91.20
N GLN A 234 43.95 -5.20 -90.20
CA GLN A 234 43.56 -4.91 -88.83
C GLN A 234 44.50 -3.91 -88.13
N GLN A 235 45.76 -3.81 -88.56
CA GLN A 235 46.67 -2.74 -88.12
C GLN A 235 46.47 -1.40 -88.84
N LYS A 236 45.68 -1.35 -89.93
CA LYS A 236 45.44 -0.13 -90.72
C LYS A 236 44.50 0.88 -90.05
N GLY A 237 44.16 0.67 -88.78
CA GLY A 237 43.54 1.63 -87.87
C GLY A 237 44.40 2.01 -86.65
N GLN A 238 45.63 1.48 -86.52
CA GLN A 238 46.59 1.89 -85.50
C GLN A 238 47.69 2.73 -86.15
N THR A 239 47.42 4.03 -86.31
CA THR A 239 48.48 5.03 -86.47
C THR A 239 49.25 5.11 -85.15
N SER A 240 50.25 4.24 -85.00
CA SER A 240 51.27 4.37 -83.97
C SER A 240 52.10 5.61 -84.29
N ALA A 241 51.71 6.76 -83.72
CA ALA A 241 52.63 7.85 -83.48
C ALA A 241 53.74 7.29 -82.58
N LYS A 242 54.91 7.05 -83.19
CA LYS A 242 56.12 6.63 -82.51
C LYS A 242 56.63 7.79 -81.66
N THR A 243 56.13 7.91 -80.44
CA THR A 243 56.75 8.72 -79.38
C THR A 243 57.57 7.81 -78.48
N LEU A 244 58.81 8.23 -78.23
CA LEU A 244 59.80 7.58 -77.38
C LEU A 244 59.26 7.29 -75.96
N PRO A 245 59.82 6.28 -75.25
CA PRO A 245 59.35 5.94 -73.92
C PRO A 245 59.68 7.07 -72.93
N GLN A 246 58.66 7.62 -72.29
CA GLN A 246 58.81 8.33 -71.03
C GLN A 246 58.26 7.46 -69.90
N THR A 247 59.12 7.22 -68.92
CA THR A 247 58.77 6.68 -67.61
C THR A 247 58.04 7.75 -66.80
N GLY A 248 56.87 7.41 -66.24
CA GLY A 248 56.15 8.28 -65.30
C GLY A 248 54.74 7.79 -64.99
N ASP A 249 54.63 7.04 -63.89
CA ASP A 249 53.55 7.05 -62.89
C ASP A 249 52.07 7.27 -63.26
N ASN A 250 51.25 6.28 -62.85
CA ASN A 250 50.00 6.37 -62.07
C ASN A 250 48.72 5.74 -62.66
N ALA A 251 48.26 4.74 -61.91
CA ALA A 251 46.89 4.47 -61.44
C ALA A 251 45.70 4.43 -62.44
N GLY A 252 45.03 3.27 -62.48
CA GLY A 252 43.69 3.15 -63.03
C GLY A 252 43.24 1.71 -63.29
N GLU A 253 42.73 1.06 -62.23
CA GLU A 253 41.73 -0.02 -62.23
C GLU A 253 41.78 -1.08 -63.36
N ALA A 254 42.35 -2.24 -63.02
CA ALA A 254 42.01 -3.51 -63.66
C ALA A 254 41.26 -4.38 -62.65
N ALA A 255 39.93 -4.39 -62.77
CA ALA A 255 39.07 -5.40 -62.18
C ALA A 255 39.46 -6.78 -62.73
N ALA A 256 39.87 -7.69 -61.84
CA ALA A 256 40.01 -9.11 -62.14
C ALA A 256 39.40 -9.92 -60.99
N LEU A 257 38.20 -10.44 -61.25
CA LEU A 257 37.49 -11.42 -60.46
C LEU A 257 38.14 -12.81 -60.64
N ALA A 258 38.62 -13.39 -59.55
CA ALA A 258 38.79 -14.82 -59.31
C ALA A 258 38.89 -14.96 -57.78
N GLY A 259 38.06 -15.70 -57.04
CA GLY A 259 37.40 -16.95 -57.33
C GLY A 259 37.78 -17.91 -56.20
N LEU A 260 36.77 -18.39 -55.46
CA LEU A 260 36.75 -19.60 -54.62
C LEU A 260 37.46 -19.58 -53.25
N GLY A 261 36.67 -19.89 -52.22
CA GLY A 261 37.15 -20.22 -50.87
C GLY A 261 36.00 -20.52 -49.90
N LEU A 262 35.31 -21.64 -50.11
CA LEU A 262 34.51 -22.29 -49.05
C LEU A 262 35.45 -22.65 -47.87
N ILE A 263 34.98 -22.55 -46.62
CA ILE A 263 34.96 -23.63 -45.61
C ILE A 263 34.73 -23.09 -44.17
N ALA A 264 33.74 -23.71 -43.53
CA ALA A 264 33.53 -24.00 -42.11
C ALA A 264 33.35 -22.89 -41.05
N ALA A 265 32.12 -22.84 -40.55
CA ALA A 265 31.80 -22.51 -39.16
C ALA A 265 32.11 -23.71 -38.23
N VAL A 266 32.74 -23.46 -37.08
CA VAL A 266 32.64 -24.25 -35.82
C VAL A 266 32.93 -23.27 -34.67
N ALA A 267 31.89 -22.76 -33.99
CA ALA A 267 31.38 -23.16 -32.66
C ALA A 267 32.32 -22.90 -31.47
N GLY A 268 31.79 -22.21 -30.45
CA GLY A 268 32.43 -22.10 -29.13
C GLY A 268 31.84 -21.01 -28.22
N ALA A 269 30.51 -20.99 -28.05
CA ALA A 269 29.87 -20.14 -27.06
C ALA A 269 30.13 -20.66 -25.63
N LEU A 270 30.40 -19.69 -24.76
CA LEU A 270 30.60 -19.76 -23.32
C LEU A 270 29.50 -20.57 -22.61
N GLY A 271 29.89 -21.56 -21.82
CA GLY A 271 29.08 -22.14 -20.75
C GLY A 271 29.56 -21.64 -19.39
N LEU A 272 28.97 -20.56 -18.89
CA LEU A 272 29.07 -20.13 -17.49
C LEU A 272 27.68 -20.36 -16.87
N ARG A 273 27.52 -21.43 -16.09
CA ARG A 273 26.41 -21.55 -15.15
C ARG A 273 26.99 -21.57 -13.75
N LYS A 274 26.65 -20.53 -12.98
CA LYS A 274 27.03 -20.30 -11.59
C LYS A 274 25.73 -20.18 -10.77
N ARG A 275 25.78 -20.74 -9.56
CA ARG A 275 24.90 -20.56 -8.38
C ARG A 275 23.56 -21.31 -8.40
N GLU A 276 23.32 -22.19 -7.43
CA GLU A 276 22.97 -21.91 -6.00
C GLU A 276 21.67 -21.10 -5.94
N ASP A 277 20.56 -21.76 -5.66
CA ASP A 277 19.95 -21.85 -4.32
C ASP A 277 19.19 -23.18 -4.18
#